data_AF-A0A9P7RNY4-F1
#
_entry.id   AF-A0A9P7RNY4-F1
#
_cell.length_a   1.000
_cell.length_b   1.000
_cell.length_c   1.000
_cell.angle_alpha   90.00
_cell.angle_beta   90.00
_cell.angle_gamma   90.00
#
_symmetry.space_group_name_H-M   'P 1'
#
loop_
_entity.id
_entity.type
_entity.pdbx_description
1 polymer ?
#
loop_
_entity_poly.entity_id
_entity_poly.type
_entity_poly.pdbx_seq_one_letter_code
_entity_poly.pdbx_strand_id
1 'polypeptide(L)'
;MHFVGPVLLLVTSTAQALSTFTLQSPRVIVSSSDGTQLRSEPLSLAQKLLSPLNLTQTDVLKLSFQVLDKETGNGVQPQQTFLRFYDANTTEEGIQPLRISTSGKVKFELNMAKPPSSLPPTLTSPLQVTLLLGTSQFKPLKLPLFDLFIPPSHPATEHPDEVLYRKRPDIEHTFRPEPKTPPKVVSAVFAGLVAGLPWAILIGLWSQLTNLRLTHLLSLHVVPFTITLGAFEVLLFQYWVRLKLGEVLLYGAVLGVVTLFTGKHALSNIAERRSSGK
;
A
#
# COMPACT_ATOMS: atom_id res chain seq x y z
N MET A 1 -33.01 75.60 -24.93
CA MET A 1 -32.52 74.42 -24.17
C MET A 1 -31.01 74.34 -24.38
N HIS A 2 -30.24 74.62 -23.33
CA HIS A 2 -28.78 74.63 -23.36
C HIS A 2 -28.24 73.20 -23.41
N PHE A 3 -27.47 72.87 -24.46
CA PHE A 3 -26.70 71.63 -24.50
C PHE A 3 -25.29 71.91 -23.96
N VAL A 4 -25.00 71.35 -22.80
CA VAL A 4 -23.70 71.37 -22.12
C VAL A 4 -22.76 70.42 -22.87
N GLY A 5 -21.65 70.95 -23.38
CA GLY A 5 -20.59 70.14 -24.00
C GLY A 5 -19.70 69.47 -22.95
N PRO A 6 -19.19 68.24 -23.17
CA PRO A 6 -18.33 67.58 -22.22
C PRO A 6 -16.90 68.10 -22.35
N VAL A 7 -16.35 68.61 -21.25
CA VAL A 7 -14.93 68.97 -21.10
C VAL A 7 -14.15 67.67 -20.87
N LEU A 8 -13.27 67.33 -21.82
CA LEU A 8 -12.38 66.17 -21.72
C LEU A 8 -11.11 66.58 -20.94
N LEU A 9 -10.99 66.11 -19.69
CA LEU A 9 -9.80 66.28 -18.85
C LEU A 9 -8.73 65.24 -19.23
N LEU A 10 -7.68 65.68 -19.92
CA LEU A 10 -6.47 64.91 -20.19
C LEU A 10 -5.57 64.88 -18.95
N VAL A 11 -5.61 63.80 -18.18
CA VAL A 11 -4.62 63.53 -17.12
C VAL A 11 -3.36 62.97 -17.78
N THR A 12 -2.35 63.82 -17.93
CA THR A 12 -1.01 63.40 -18.36
C THR A 12 -0.33 62.65 -17.21
N SER A 13 -0.34 61.32 -17.23
CA SER A 13 0.48 60.51 -16.34
C SER A 13 1.95 60.64 -16.75
N THR A 14 2.76 61.32 -15.96
CA THR A 14 4.22 61.29 -16.11
C THR A 14 4.71 59.89 -15.78
N ALA A 15 5.02 59.09 -16.81
CA ALA A 15 5.72 57.82 -16.64
C ALA A 15 7.14 58.14 -16.14
N GLN A 16 7.36 58.01 -14.83
CA GLN A 16 8.70 58.10 -14.26
C GLN A 16 9.51 56.90 -14.78
N ALA A 17 10.61 57.18 -15.46
CA ALA A 17 11.56 56.15 -15.85
C ALA A 17 12.13 55.52 -14.57
N LEU A 18 11.80 54.25 -14.34
CA LEU A 18 12.28 53.51 -13.19
C LEU A 18 13.78 53.24 -13.34
N SER A 19 14.57 53.64 -12.35
CA SER A 19 15.99 53.33 -12.29
C SER A 19 16.23 51.81 -12.15
N THR A 20 17.39 51.33 -12.59
CA THR A 20 17.73 49.91 -12.58
C THR A 20 18.70 49.57 -11.45
N PHE A 21 18.47 48.44 -10.77
CA PHE A 21 19.38 47.94 -9.76
C PHE A 21 20.68 47.39 -10.37
N THR A 22 21.80 47.56 -9.65
CA THR A 22 23.06 46.87 -9.90
C THR A 22 23.55 46.22 -8.60
N LEU A 23 24.30 45.11 -8.73
CA LEU A 23 24.93 44.44 -7.59
C LEU A 23 26.44 44.67 -7.63
N GLN A 24 26.98 45.17 -6.54
CA GLN A 24 28.42 45.31 -6.35
C GLN A 24 28.95 44.14 -5.53
N SER A 25 30.04 43.54 -6.03
CA SER A 25 30.78 42.43 -5.40
C SER A 25 29.91 41.29 -4.87
N PRO A 26 28.96 40.74 -5.65
CA PRO A 26 28.20 39.60 -5.19
C PRO A 26 29.13 38.37 -5.12
N ARG A 27 29.15 37.70 -3.97
CA ARG A 27 30.03 36.56 -3.70
C ARG A 27 29.27 35.49 -2.94
N VAL A 28 29.52 34.24 -3.32
CA VAL A 28 29.04 33.05 -2.62
C VAL A 28 30.22 32.33 -2.02
N ILE A 29 30.06 31.92 -0.76
CA ILE A 29 31.06 31.17 -0.01
C ILE A 29 30.36 29.96 0.59
N VAL A 30 30.95 28.78 0.38
CA VAL A 30 30.58 27.55 1.08
C VAL A 30 31.68 27.25 2.08
N SER A 31 31.32 27.17 3.35
CA SER A 31 32.22 26.81 4.45
C SER A 31 31.73 25.55 5.14
N SER A 32 32.65 24.66 5.48
CA SER A 32 32.36 23.50 6.33
C SER A 32 32.15 23.93 7.79
N SER A 33 31.66 23.02 8.64
CA SER A 33 31.44 23.24 10.08
C SER A 33 32.67 23.73 10.82
N ASP A 34 33.86 23.34 10.36
CA ASP A 34 35.15 23.70 10.96
C ASP A 34 35.64 25.09 10.54
N GLY A 35 34.82 25.83 9.77
CA GLY A 35 35.14 27.17 9.26
C GLY A 35 36.06 27.17 8.04
N THR A 36 36.48 26.00 7.56
CA THR A 36 37.26 25.84 6.33
C THR A 36 36.42 26.22 5.11
N GLN A 37 36.94 27.12 4.28
CA GLN A 37 36.26 27.56 3.06
C GLN A 37 36.44 26.50 1.98
N LEU A 38 35.36 25.80 1.64
CA LEU A 38 35.34 24.77 0.60
C LEU A 38 35.30 25.40 -0.79
N ARG A 39 34.56 26.50 -0.95
CA ARG A 39 34.40 27.19 -2.23
C ARG A 39 34.09 28.67 -2.04
N SER A 40 34.68 29.54 -2.86
CA SER A 40 34.45 30.98 -2.84
C SER A 40 34.46 31.52 -4.26
N GLU A 41 33.31 31.94 -4.77
CA GLU A 41 33.17 32.37 -6.16
C GLU A 41 32.43 33.72 -6.25
N PRO A 42 32.93 34.65 -7.08
CA PRO A 42 32.18 35.86 -7.41
C PRO A 42 30.99 35.49 -8.32
N LEU A 43 29.82 36.06 -8.03
CA LEU A 43 28.66 35.95 -8.89
C LEU A 43 28.71 37.07 -9.95
N SER A 44 28.12 36.83 -11.11
CA SER A 44 27.94 37.86 -12.13
C SER A 44 26.45 38.21 -12.27
N LEU A 45 26.14 39.42 -12.70
CA LEU A 45 24.75 39.85 -12.92
C LEU A 45 24.17 39.31 -14.24
N ALA A 46 25.03 38.93 -15.19
CA ALA A 46 24.63 38.60 -16.56
C ALA A 46 24.47 37.09 -16.79
N GLN A 47 25.18 36.26 -16.02
CA GLN A 47 25.22 34.82 -16.22
C GLN A 47 25.02 34.10 -14.90
N LYS A 48 24.08 33.14 -14.92
CA LYS A 48 23.89 32.13 -13.88
C LYS A 48 25.17 31.33 -13.74
N LEU A 49 25.54 30.97 -12.51
CA LEU A 49 26.70 30.14 -12.26
C LEU A 49 26.51 28.75 -12.89
N LEU A 50 27.48 28.32 -13.70
CA LEU A 50 27.38 27.09 -14.50
C LEU A 50 27.60 25.82 -13.68
N SER A 51 28.44 25.88 -12.65
CA SER A 51 28.67 24.74 -11.76
C SER A 51 27.71 24.79 -10.57
N PRO A 52 26.95 23.72 -10.29
CA PRO A 52 26.08 23.68 -9.13
C PRO A 52 26.89 23.65 -7.83
N LEU A 53 26.31 24.20 -6.77
CA LEU A 53 26.86 24.14 -5.42
C LEU A 53 26.26 22.96 -4.69
N ASN A 54 27.11 22.13 -4.09
CA ASN A 54 26.67 21.02 -3.24
C ASN A 54 26.92 21.39 -1.78
N LEU A 55 25.88 21.30 -0.97
CA LEU A 55 25.97 21.41 0.48
C LEU A 55 25.83 20.04 1.12
N THR A 56 26.60 19.79 2.16
CA THR A 56 26.42 18.66 3.07
C THR A 56 25.63 19.09 4.31
N GLN A 57 25.28 18.13 5.19
CA GLN A 57 24.41 18.38 6.36
C GLN A 57 24.98 19.38 7.38
N THR A 58 26.29 19.64 7.35
CA THR A 58 26.96 20.54 8.30
C THR A 58 27.51 21.80 7.65
N ASP A 59 27.35 21.95 6.33
CA ASP A 59 27.89 23.09 5.60
C ASP A 59 27.07 24.37 5.83
N VAL A 60 27.76 25.49 5.67
CA VAL A 60 27.20 26.82 5.78
C VAL A 60 27.41 27.55 4.46
N LEU A 61 26.30 27.97 3.84
CA LEU A 61 26.29 28.80 2.64
C LEU A 61 26.17 30.27 3.04
N LYS A 62 27.13 31.09 2.60
CA LYS A 62 27.14 32.54 2.82
C LYS A 62 27.03 33.27 1.50
N LEU A 63 26.07 34.18 1.41
CA LEU A 63 25.87 35.05 0.25
C LEU A 63 26.03 36.51 0.70
N SER A 64 26.92 37.24 0.03
CA SER A 64 27.15 38.66 0.33
C SER A 64 27.14 39.49 -0.95
N PHE A 65 26.43 40.61 -0.94
CA PHE A 65 26.39 41.55 -2.05
C PHE A 65 25.99 42.94 -1.55
N GLN A 66 26.22 43.97 -2.36
CA GLN A 66 25.70 45.32 -2.10
C GLN A 66 24.80 45.76 -3.26
N VAL A 67 23.60 46.25 -2.93
CA VAL A 67 22.64 46.78 -3.91
C VAL A 67 22.92 48.25 -4.14
N LEU A 68 23.16 48.62 -5.39
CA LEU A 68 23.40 49.99 -5.81
C LEU A 68 22.38 50.40 -6.88
N ASP A 69 22.13 51.70 -6.96
CA ASP A 69 21.49 52.31 -8.12
C ASP A 69 22.49 52.43 -9.28
N LYS A 70 22.09 52.02 -10.49
CA LYS A 70 22.92 52.15 -11.70
C LYS A 70 23.21 53.61 -12.05
N GLU A 71 22.28 54.52 -11.80
CA GLU A 71 22.40 55.91 -12.24
C GLU A 71 23.18 56.76 -11.24
N THR A 72 22.92 56.59 -9.95
CA THR A 72 23.54 57.40 -8.91
C THR A 72 24.74 56.73 -8.22
N GLY A 73 24.93 55.41 -8.39
CA GLY A 73 25.98 54.66 -7.71
C GLY A 73 25.81 54.57 -6.19
N ASN A 74 24.70 55.08 -5.65
CA ASN A 74 24.42 55.09 -4.22
C ASN A 74 23.84 53.76 -3.75
N GLY A 75 24.14 53.40 -2.50
CA GLY A 75 23.56 52.24 -1.84
C GLY A 75 22.06 52.42 -1.64
N VAL A 76 21.28 51.47 -2.16
CA VAL A 76 19.81 51.50 -2.04
C VAL A 76 19.38 50.40 -1.10
N GLN A 77 18.35 50.68 -0.30
CA GLN A 77 17.67 49.68 0.52
C GLN A 77 16.29 49.37 -0.10
N PRO A 78 16.18 48.32 -0.94
CA PRO A 78 14.89 47.88 -1.46
C PRO A 78 13.92 47.49 -0.34
N GLN A 79 12.62 47.71 -0.58
CA GLN A 79 11.56 47.31 0.35
C GLN A 79 11.33 45.79 0.36
N GLN A 80 11.46 45.15 -0.80
CA GLN A 80 11.34 43.71 -0.96
C GLN A 80 12.70 43.14 -1.38
N THR A 81 13.24 42.22 -0.59
CA THR A 81 14.50 41.53 -0.90
C THR A 81 14.39 40.12 -0.36
N PHE A 82 14.20 39.19 -1.29
CA PHE A 82 13.97 37.80 -0.98
C PHE A 82 14.91 36.91 -1.77
N LEU A 83 15.37 35.86 -1.12
CA LEU A 83 16.02 34.75 -1.79
C LEU A 83 14.97 33.64 -1.96
N ARG A 84 14.68 33.29 -3.20
CA ARG A 84 13.76 32.22 -3.55
C ARG A 84 14.55 30.96 -3.85
N PHE A 85 14.17 29.87 -3.21
CA PHE A 85 14.60 28.51 -3.48
C PHE A 85 13.45 27.79 -4.17
N TYR A 86 13.65 27.30 -5.38
CA TYR A 86 12.58 26.67 -6.17
C TYR A 86 13.01 25.28 -6.63
N ASP A 87 12.18 24.27 -6.35
CA ASP A 87 12.34 22.94 -6.93
C ASP A 87 11.44 22.81 -8.18
N ALA A 88 12.06 22.56 -9.32
CA ALA A 88 11.35 22.43 -10.59
C ALA A 88 10.49 21.17 -10.70
N ASN A 89 10.82 20.12 -9.93
CA ASN A 89 10.12 18.83 -10.00
C ASN A 89 8.87 18.80 -9.12
N THR A 90 8.99 19.22 -7.86
CA THR A 90 7.87 19.25 -6.91
C THR A 90 7.03 20.52 -7.03
N THR A 91 7.52 21.53 -7.77
CA THR A 91 6.94 22.88 -7.87
C THR A 91 6.83 23.62 -6.54
N GLU A 92 7.51 23.13 -5.51
CA GLU A 92 7.57 23.75 -4.19
C GLU A 92 8.58 24.89 -4.17
N GLU A 93 8.29 25.90 -3.37
CA GLU A 93 9.16 27.05 -3.21
C GLU A 93 9.33 27.45 -1.75
N GLY A 94 10.56 27.83 -1.45
CA GLY A 94 10.95 28.45 -0.19
C GLY A 94 11.38 29.88 -0.40
N ILE A 95 10.84 30.81 0.39
CA ILE A 95 11.19 32.23 0.29
C ILE A 95 11.83 32.67 1.60
N GLN A 96 13.07 33.17 1.51
CA GLN A 96 13.81 33.65 2.65
C GLN A 96 14.01 35.18 2.56
N PRO A 97 13.51 35.95 3.53
CA PRO A 97 13.76 37.38 3.58
C PRO A 97 15.23 37.67 3.90
N LEU A 98 15.81 38.62 3.17
CA LEU A 98 17.17 39.08 3.40
C LEU A 98 17.17 40.41 4.15
N ARG A 99 18.01 40.53 5.19
CA ARG A 99 18.23 41.79 5.89
C ARG A 99 19.25 42.63 5.14
N ILE A 100 18.89 43.88 4.85
CA ILE A 100 19.72 44.84 4.12
C ILE A 100 20.06 46.00 5.07
N SER A 101 21.31 46.46 5.06
CA SER A 101 21.70 47.68 5.76
C SER A 101 21.23 48.94 5.01
N THR A 102 21.24 50.09 5.68
CA THR A 102 20.97 51.40 5.05
C THR A 102 21.94 51.71 3.89
N SER A 103 23.14 51.12 3.91
CA SER A 103 24.14 51.22 2.83
C SER A 103 23.93 50.24 1.67
N GLY A 104 22.84 49.46 1.67
CA GLY A 104 22.52 48.47 0.64
C GLY A 104 23.31 47.15 0.76
N LYS A 105 24.07 46.94 1.84
CA LYS A 105 24.86 45.71 2.02
C LYS A 105 23.98 44.59 2.59
N VAL A 106 24.14 43.40 2.02
CA VAL A 106 23.42 42.19 2.41
C VAL A 106 24.43 41.12 2.80
N LYS A 107 24.15 40.46 3.93
CA LYS A 107 24.84 39.25 4.36
C LYS A 107 23.79 38.22 4.71
N PHE A 108 23.78 37.13 3.96
CA PHE A 108 22.91 35.99 4.18
C PHE A 108 23.76 34.79 4.57
N GLU A 109 23.30 34.05 5.57
CA GLU A 109 23.93 32.83 6.04
C GLU A 109 22.84 31.76 6.17
N LEU A 110 23.11 30.62 5.56
CA LEU A 110 22.25 29.45 5.57
C LEU A 110 23.06 28.29 6.14
N ASN A 111 22.72 27.87 7.35
CA ASN A 111 23.39 26.79 8.05
C ASN A 111 22.58 25.48 7.90
N MET A 112 23.17 24.45 7.30
CA MET A 112 22.50 23.16 7.09
C MET A 112 22.36 22.32 8.36
N ALA A 113 23.14 22.59 9.41
CA ALA A 113 22.97 21.88 10.69
C ALA A 113 21.64 22.25 11.39
N LYS A 114 21.08 23.43 11.06
CA LYS A 114 19.76 23.90 11.52
C LYS A 114 19.06 24.57 10.33
N PRO A 115 18.60 23.79 9.33
CA PRO A 115 18.02 24.35 8.13
C PRO A 115 16.73 25.09 8.49
N PRO A 116 16.47 26.26 7.91
CA PRO A 116 15.24 26.99 8.17
C PRO A 116 14.04 26.24 7.59
N SER A 117 12.89 26.31 8.26
CA SER A 117 11.64 25.69 7.82
C SER A 117 11.07 26.27 6.53
N SER A 118 11.64 27.38 6.05
CA SER A 118 11.30 28.01 4.78
C SER A 118 11.94 27.33 3.58
N LEU A 119 12.87 26.38 3.75
CA LEU A 119 13.39 25.61 2.63
C LEU A 119 12.36 24.56 2.16
N PRO A 120 12.18 24.40 0.85
CA PRO A 120 11.29 23.35 0.34
C PRO A 120 11.91 21.97 0.63
N PRO A 121 11.08 20.94 0.83
CA PRO A 121 11.55 19.58 1.00
C PRO A 121 12.13 19.09 -0.33
N THR A 122 13.35 18.57 -0.30
CA THR A 122 14.07 18.17 -1.50
C THR A 122 14.64 16.78 -1.35
N LEU A 123 14.44 15.94 -2.38
CA LEU A 123 14.97 14.58 -2.41
C LEU A 123 16.30 14.52 -3.16
N THR A 124 16.29 14.90 -4.44
CA THR A 124 17.44 14.70 -5.35
C THR A 124 17.59 15.80 -6.41
N SER A 125 16.59 16.66 -6.58
CA SER A 125 16.63 17.78 -7.52
C SER A 125 17.56 18.89 -7.01
N PRO A 126 18.27 19.61 -7.90
CA PRO A 126 18.89 20.87 -7.55
C PRO A 126 17.83 21.96 -7.34
N LEU A 127 17.95 22.72 -6.26
CA LEU A 127 17.13 23.92 -6.03
C LEU A 127 17.68 25.09 -6.83
N GLN A 128 16.80 25.77 -7.55
CA GLN A 128 17.12 26.99 -8.27
C GLN A 128 17.05 28.19 -7.32
N VAL A 129 18.21 28.82 -7.07
CA VAL A 129 18.30 29.99 -6.19
C VAL A 129 18.17 31.26 -7.01
N THR A 130 17.14 32.05 -6.72
CA THR A 130 16.84 33.31 -7.42
C THR A 130 16.74 34.46 -6.43
N LEU A 131 17.45 35.54 -6.72
CA LEU A 131 17.32 36.79 -5.98
C LEU A 131 16.16 37.62 -6.54
N LEU A 132 15.28 38.07 -5.66
CA LEU A 132 14.14 38.93 -5.96
C LEU A 132 14.33 40.27 -5.25
N LEU A 133 14.45 41.36 -6.00
CA LEU A 133 14.49 42.73 -5.47
C LEU A 133 13.31 43.53 -6.01
N GLY A 134 12.66 44.29 -5.14
CA GLY A 134 11.53 45.14 -5.49
C GLY A 134 11.44 46.38 -4.60
N THR A 135 11.12 47.51 -5.23
CA THR A 135 10.74 48.77 -4.56
C THR A 135 9.95 49.60 -5.57
N SER A 136 9.18 50.59 -5.10
CA SER A 136 8.29 51.37 -5.98
C SER A 136 9.01 52.23 -7.02
N GLN A 137 10.24 52.67 -6.73
CA GLN A 137 10.99 53.64 -7.54
C GLN A 137 11.93 52.99 -8.58
N PHE A 138 12.15 51.67 -8.49
CA PHE A 138 13.09 50.94 -9.35
C PHE A 138 12.37 49.81 -10.07
N LYS A 139 12.92 49.39 -11.22
CA LYS A 139 12.39 48.23 -11.94
C LYS A 139 12.62 46.96 -11.12
N PRO A 140 11.61 46.08 -10.92
CA PRO A 140 11.79 44.81 -10.22
C PRO A 140 12.89 43.97 -10.86
N LEU A 141 13.78 43.40 -10.04
CA LEU A 141 14.87 42.56 -10.49
C LEU A 141 14.65 41.11 -10.03
N LYS A 142 14.56 40.21 -11.01
CA LYS A 142 14.58 38.75 -10.80
C LYS A 142 15.87 38.20 -11.40
N LEU A 143 16.80 37.79 -10.55
CA LEU A 143 18.12 37.34 -10.97
C LEU A 143 18.36 35.88 -10.53
N PRO A 144 18.42 34.90 -11.46
CA PRO A 144 18.82 33.54 -11.13
C PRO A 144 20.32 33.50 -10.82
N LEU A 145 20.71 33.00 -9.65
CA LEU A 145 22.09 33.02 -9.18
C LEU A 145 22.81 31.71 -9.52
N PHE A 146 22.35 30.59 -8.95
CA PHE A 146 22.99 29.29 -9.06
C PHE A 146 22.01 28.16 -8.73
N ASP A 147 22.40 26.93 -9.05
CA ASP A 147 21.72 25.71 -8.65
C ASP A 147 22.38 25.12 -7.40
N LEU A 148 21.58 24.70 -6.44
CA LEU A 148 22.01 24.25 -5.12
C LEU A 148 21.51 22.84 -4.84
N PHE A 149 22.42 21.90 -4.63
CA PHE A 149 22.11 20.58 -4.08
C PHE A 149 22.20 20.64 -2.56
N ILE A 150 21.11 20.27 -1.91
CA ILE A 150 20.97 20.16 -0.46
C ILE A 150 20.85 18.67 -0.12
N PRO A 151 21.33 18.21 1.04
CA PRO A 151 21.06 16.85 1.49
C PRO A 151 19.56 16.56 1.52
N PRO A 152 19.15 15.30 1.26
CA PRO A 152 17.74 14.93 1.23
C PRO A 152 17.08 15.24 2.58
N SER A 153 15.98 16.01 2.54
CA SER A 153 15.17 16.32 3.71
C SER A 153 13.93 15.43 3.76
N HIS A 154 13.24 15.42 4.91
CA HIS A 154 11.97 14.70 5.03
C HIS A 154 10.96 15.27 4.03
N PRO A 155 10.07 14.42 3.48
CA PRO A 155 9.05 14.88 2.55
C PRO A 155 8.18 15.96 3.20
N ALA A 156 7.56 16.81 2.37
CA ALA A 156 6.59 17.78 2.83
C ALA A 156 5.57 17.10 3.76
N THR A 157 5.27 17.75 4.89
CA THR A 157 4.18 17.29 5.74
C THR A 157 2.89 17.36 4.91
N GLU A 158 2.37 16.20 4.50
CA GLU A 158 1.11 16.13 3.77
C GLU A 158 0.02 16.81 4.61
N HIS A 159 -0.75 17.69 3.99
CA HIS A 159 -1.88 18.30 4.69
C HIS A 159 -2.89 17.20 5.05
N PRO A 160 -3.51 17.25 6.24
CA PRO A 160 -4.43 16.21 6.68
C PRO A 160 -5.61 16.00 5.70
N ASP A 161 -6.00 17.06 5.00
CA ASP A 161 -7.09 17.03 4.02
C ASP A 161 -6.64 16.51 2.64
N GLU A 162 -5.34 16.43 2.34
CA GLU A 162 -4.84 15.93 1.06
C GLU A 162 -5.25 14.47 0.81
N VAL A 163 -5.35 13.68 1.90
CA VAL A 163 -5.81 12.29 1.89
C VAL A 163 -7.26 12.16 1.38
N LEU A 164 -8.07 13.21 1.48
CA LEU A 164 -9.45 13.22 0.98
C LEU A 164 -9.53 13.34 -0.55
N TYR A 165 -8.53 13.97 -1.16
CA TYR A 165 -8.53 14.28 -2.60
C TYR A 165 -7.68 13.31 -3.44
N ARG A 166 -6.90 12.43 -2.80
CA ARG A 166 -6.11 11.41 -3.48
C ARG A 166 -6.95 10.16 -3.75
N LYS A 167 -6.76 9.54 -4.92
CA LYS A 167 -7.33 8.21 -5.21
C LYS A 167 -6.80 7.23 -4.16
N ARG A 168 -7.70 6.57 -3.43
CA ARG A 168 -7.34 5.55 -2.45
C ARG A 168 -6.90 4.27 -3.16
N PRO A 169 -5.96 3.49 -2.58
CA PRO A 169 -5.61 2.19 -3.14
C PRO A 169 -6.82 1.25 -3.12
N ASP A 170 -6.90 0.38 -4.12
CA ASP A 170 -7.96 -0.62 -4.21
C ASP A 170 -7.76 -1.68 -3.11
N ILE A 171 -8.86 -2.10 -2.47
CA ILE A 171 -8.85 -3.10 -1.40
C ILE A 171 -9.29 -4.45 -1.99
N GLU A 172 -8.38 -5.40 -2.06
CA GLU A 172 -8.67 -6.76 -2.51
C GLU A 172 -8.98 -7.69 -1.33
N HIS A 173 -10.04 -8.49 -1.44
CA HIS A 173 -10.39 -9.48 -0.43
C HIS A 173 -9.58 -10.77 -0.62
N THR A 174 -8.72 -11.09 0.35
CA THR A 174 -7.96 -12.34 0.34
C THR A 174 -8.77 -13.49 0.93
N PHE A 175 -9.21 -14.41 0.08
CA PHE A 175 -9.88 -15.65 0.52
C PHE A 175 -8.89 -16.61 1.21
N ARG A 176 -9.44 -17.44 2.10
CA ARG A 176 -8.67 -18.52 2.73
C ARG A 176 -8.25 -19.55 1.65
N PRO A 177 -6.98 -19.97 1.60
CA PRO A 177 -6.55 -20.99 0.65
C PRO A 177 -7.24 -22.32 0.94
N GLU A 178 -7.54 -23.08 -0.11
CA GLU A 178 -8.09 -24.42 0.02
C GLU A 178 -7.11 -25.35 0.76
N PRO A 179 -7.62 -26.22 1.65
CA PRO A 179 -6.77 -27.18 2.34
C PRO A 179 -6.18 -28.18 1.34
N LYS A 180 -4.87 -28.43 1.44
CA LYS A 180 -4.18 -29.40 0.57
C LYS A 180 -4.67 -30.82 0.88
N THR A 181 -5.27 -31.49 -0.11
CA THR A 181 -5.67 -32.89 -0.03
C THR A 181 -4.54 -33.84 -0.44
N PRO A 182 -4.45 -35.05 0.14
CA PRO A 182 -3.43 -36.04 -0.24
C PRO A 182 -3.61 -36.56 -1.69
N PRO A 183 -2.56 -37.13 -2.30
CA PRO A 183 -2.64 -37.71 -3.64
C PRO A 183 -3.66 -38.86 -3.71
N LYS A 184 -4.51 -38.86 -4.75
CA LYS A 184 -5.60 -39.83 -4.95
C LYS A 184 -5.12 -41.30 -4.94
N VAL A 185 -3.93 -41.57 -5.48
CA VAL A 185 -3.34 -42.91 -5.54
C VAL A 185 -3.08 -43.45 -4.13
N VAL A 186 -2.51 -42.62 -3.25
CA VAL A 186 -2.25 -43.01 -1.86
C VAL A 186 -3.56 -43.31 -1.15
N SER A 187 -4.54 -42.41 -1.26
CA SER A 187 -5.88 -42.63 -0.67
C SER A 187 -6.56 -43.89 -1.18
N ALA A 188 -6.46 -44.21 -2.48
CA ALA A 188 -7.06 -45.40 -3.07
C ALA A 188 -6.40 -46.70 -2.57
N VAL A 189 -5.08 -46.73 -2.46
CA VAL A 189 -4.34 -47.90 -1.95
C VAL A 189 -4.74 -48.19 -0.50
N PHE A 190 -4.76 -47.17 0.37
CA PHE A 190 -5.16 -47.35 1.76
C PHE A 190 -6.64 -47.72 1.91
N ALA A 191 -7.53 -47.13 1.11
CA ALA A 191 -8.95 -47.51 1.10
C ALA A 191 -9.14 -48.98 0.70
N GLY A 192 -8.44 -49.44 -0.35
CA GLY A 192 -8.47 -50.83 -0.77
C GLY A 192 -7.90 -51.78 0.28
N LEU A 193 -6.82 -51.39 0.96
CA LEU A 193 -6.22 -52.20 2.02
C LEU A 193 -7.16 -52.32 3.24
N VAL A 194 -7.77 -51.22 3.68
CA VAL A 194 -8.73 -51.23 4.79
C VAL A 194 -10.00 -52.01 4.44
N ALA A 195 -10.52 -51.83 3.22
CA ALA A 195 -11.74 -52.50 2.78
C ALA A 195 -11.53 -53.96 2.38
N GLY A 196 -10.34 -54.36 1.94
CA GLY A 196 -10.08 -55.71 1.42
C GLY A 196 -9.40 -56.64 2.40
N LEU A 197 -8.42 -56.14 3.18
CA LEU A 197 -7.54 -56.99 3.99
C LEU A 197 -8.27 -57.73 5.12
N PRO A 198 -9.16 -57.10 5.93
CA PRO A 198 -9.88 -57.81 6.98
C PRO A 198 -10.78 -58.94 6.43
N TRP A 199 -11.42 -58.70 5.29
CA TRP A 199 -12.28 -59.70 4.64
C TRP A 199 -11.48 -60.85 4.04
N ALA A 200 -10.33 -60.57 3.41
CA ALA A 200 -9.44 -61.61 2.90
C ALA A 200 -8.91 -62.50 4.02
N ILE A 201 -8.53 -61.89 5.16
CA ILE A 201 -8.12 -62.61 6.36
C ILE A 201 -9.27 -63.47 6.89
N LEU A 202 -10.47 -62.90 7.06
CA LEU A 202 -11.65 -63.62 7.55
C LEU A 202 -11.98 -64.84 6.69
N ILE A 203 -12.03 -64.69 5.36
CA ILE A 203 -12.28 -65.79 4.42
C ILE A 203 -11.16 -66.83 4.50
N GLY A 204 -9.91 -66.39 4.62
CA GLY A 204 -8.75 -67.28 4.83
C GLY A 204 -8.90 -68.14 6.08
N LEU A 205 -9.27 -67.54 7.22
CA LEU A 205 -9.51 -68.27 8.47
C LEU A 205 -10.71 -69.23 8.36
N TRP A 206 -11.79 -68.82 7.69
CA TRP A 206 -12.93 -69.71 7.46
C TRP A 206 -12.57 -70.91 6.60
N SER A 207 -11.67 -70.77 5.62
CA SER A 207 -11.23 -71.91 4.80
C SER A 207 -10.47 -72.98 5.62
N GLN A 208 -9.88 -72.60 6.75
CA GLN A 208 -9.20 -73.51 7.67
C GLN A 208 -10.16 -74.22 8.63
N LEU A 209 -11.39 -73.73 8.80
CA LEU A 209 -12.42 -74.38 9.60
C LEU A 209 -13.13 -75.47 8.77
N THR A 210 -12.75 -76.73 8.99
CA THR A 210 -13.35 -77.91 8.34
C THR A 210 -14.82 -78.19 8.73
N ASN A 211 -15.36 -77.47 9.73
CA ASN A 211 -16.69 -77.71 10.31
C ASN A 211 -17.73 -76.60 10.04
N LEU A 212 -17.55 -75.76 9.02
CA LEU A 212 -18.59 -74.79 8.59
C LEU A 212 -19.74 -75.51 7.87
N ARG A 213 -20.66 -76.11 8.65
CA ARG A 213 -21.90 -76.71 8.11
C ARG A 213 -22.94 -75.61 7.82
N LEU A 214 -22.93 -75.08 6.60
CA LEU A 214 -23.93 -74.13 6.06
C LEU A 214 -25.24 -74.81 5.65
N THR A 215 -25.46 -76.06 6.07
CA THR A 215 -26.44 -77.00 5.50
C THR A 215 -27.91 -76.56 5.63
N HIS A 216 -28.20 -75.54 6.45
CA HIS A 216 -29.58 -75.12 6.74
C HIS A 216 -29.91 -73.67 6.38
N LEU A 217 -28.97 -72.92 5.78
CA LEU A 217 -29.21 -71.53 5.40
C LEU A 217 -30.34 -71.36 4.36
N LEU A 218 -30.58 -72.38 3.53
CA LEU A 218 -31.63 -72.40 2.51
C LEU A 218 -32.94 -73.04 3.01
N SER A 219 -33.12 -73.19 4.31
CA SER A 219 -34.40 -73.65 4.86
C SER A 219 -35.49 -72.61 4.63
N LEU A 220 -36.66 -73.06 4.18
CA LEU A 220 -37.81 -72.20 3.86
C LEU A 220 -38.25 -71.29 5.03
N HIS A 221 -37.89 -71.64 6.26
CA HIS A 221 -38.24 -70.88 7.46
C HIS A 221 -37.16 -69.86 7.86
N VAL A 222 -35.92 -70.03 7.40
CA VAL A 222 -34.77 -69.18 7.75
C VAL A 222 -34.50 -68.13 6.66
N VAL A 223 -34.75 -68.49 5.40
CA VAL A 223 -34.57 -67.60 4.24
C VAL A 223 -35.34 -66.27 4.36
N PRO A 224 -36.63 -66.24 4.78
CA PRO A 224 -37.34 -64.97 4.92
C PRO A 224 -36.68 -64.05 5.95
N PHE A 225 -36.12 -64.61 7.03
CA PHE A 225 -35.43 -63.85 8.07
C PHE A 225 -34.07 -63.30 7.57
N THR A 226 -33.31 -64.09 6.82
CA THR A 226 -32.03 -63.62 6.25
C THR A 226 -32.24 -62.55 5.16
N ILE A 227 -33.29 -62.66 4.36
CA ILE A 227 -33.68 -61.63 3.39
C ILE A 227 -34.03 -60.32 4.12
N THR A 228 -34.81 -60.38 5.21
CA THR A 228 -35.14 -59.17 5.98
C THR A 228 -33.91 -58.52 6.60
N LEU A 229 -32.93 -59.32 7.03
CA LEU A 229 -31.67 -58.80 7.57
C LEU A 229 -30.81 -58.16 6.46
N GLY A 230 -30.75 -58.77 5.28
CA GLY A 230 -30.12 -58.15 4.10
C GLY A 230 -30.83 -56.87 3.64
N ALA A 231 -32.16 -56.82 3.75
CA ALA A 231 -32.93 -55.61 3.46
C ALA A 231 -32.60 -54.45 4.42
N PHE A 232 -32.29 -54.75 5.69
CA PHE A 232 -31.79 -53.74 6.64
C PHE A 232 -30.43 -53.18 6.22
N GLU A 233 -29.50 -54.03 5.79
CA GLU A 233 -28.20 -53.58 5.28
C GLU A 233 -28.34 -52.71 4.03
N VAL A 234 -29.23 -53.10 3.11
CA VAL A 234 -29.55 -52.28 1.92
C VAL A 234 -30.16 -50.94 2.32
N LEU A 235 -31.07 -50.93 3.30
CA LEU A 235 -31.66 -49.70 3.82
C LEU A 235 -30.61 -48.77 4.42
N LEU A 236 -29.66 -49.30 5.19
CA LEU A 236 -28.55 -48.54 5.76
C LEU A 236 -27.58 -48.01 4.69
N PHE A 237 -27.29 -48.82 3.67
CA PHE A 237 -26.52 -48.36 2.53
C PHE A 237 -27.24 -47.22 1.80
N GLN A 238 -28.54 -47.35 1.57
CA GLN A 238 -29.36 -46.37 0.89
C GLN A 238 -29.54 -45.08 1.70
N TYR A 239 -29.53 -45.16 3.03
CA TYR A 239 -29.38 -44.03 3.95
C TYR A 239 -28.07 -43.28 3.73
N TRP A 240 -26.95 -44.01 3.67
CA TRP A 240 -25.64 -43.41 3.46
C TRP A 240 -25.53 -42.66 2.12
N VAL A 241 -26.18 -43.16 1.05
CA VAL A 241 -26.11 -42.52 -0.27
C VAL A 241 -27.13 -41.39 -0.45
N ARG A 242 -28.40 -41.55 -0.03
CA ARG A 242 -29.48 -40.61 -0.45
C ARG A 242 -30.58 -40.31 0.58
N LEU A 243 -30.97 -41.24 1.45
CA LEU A 243 -32.20 -41.07 2.25
C LEU A 243 -32.02 -40.08 3.39
N LYS A 244 -33.13 -39.41 3.74
CA LYS A 244 -33.19 -38.56 4.94
C LYS A 244 -33.54 -39.41 6.16
N LEU A 245 -33.18 -38.91 7.35
CA LEU A 245 -33.38 -39.62 8.62
C LEU A 245 -34.83 -40.08 8.83
N GLY A 246 -35.83 -39.22 8.55
CA GLY A 246 -37.25 -39.56 8.71
C GLY A 246 -37.72 -40.71 7.82
N GLU A 247 -37.21 -40.81 6.59
CA GLU A 247 -37.56 -41.87 5.64
C GLU A 247 -36.98 -43.22 6.10
N VAL A 248 -35.74 -43.21 6.59
CA VAL A 248 -35.08 -44.40 7.13
C VAL A 248 -35.77 -44.91 8.38
N LEU A 249 -36.21 -44.02 9.27
CA LEU A 249 -37.00 -44.42 10.43
C LEU A 249 -38.33 -45.03 10.01
N LEU A 250 -39.03 -44.45 9.03
CA LEU A 250 -40.30 -44.99 8.54
C LEU A 250 -40.13 -46.37 7.90
N TYR A 251 -39.21 -46.50 6.93
CA TYR A 251 -38.93 -47.76 6.26
C TYR A 251 -38.37 -48.80 7.23
N GLY A 252 -37.50 -48.38 8.16
CA GLY A 252 -36.94 -49.22 9.21
C GLY A 252 -37.99 -49.70 10.19
N ALA A 253 -38.99 -48.88 10.54
CA ALA A 253 -40.11 -49.29 11.38
C ALA A 253 -40.97 -50.35 10.70
N VAL A 254 -41.34 -50.13 9.43
CA VAL A 254 -42.11 -51.11 8.63
C VAL A 254 -41.32 -52.42 8.48
N LEU A 255 -40.04 -52.33 8.10
CA LEU A 255 -39.17 -53.50 7.94
C LEU A 255 -38.91 -54.21 9.27
N GLY A 256 -38.85 -53.47 10.37
CA GLY A 256 -38.69 -53.99 11.72
C GLY A 256 -39.87 -54.87 12.13
N VAL A 257 -41.11 -54.45 11.85
CA VAL A 257 -42.30 -55.29 12.10
C VAL A 257 -42.22 -56.60 11.33
N VAL A 258 -41.87 -56.56 10.03
CA VAL A 258 -41.72 -57.77 9.21
C VAL A 258 -40.62 -58.69 9.78
N THR A 259 -39.49 -58.11 10.18
CA THR A 259 -38.35 -58.83 10.75
C THR A 259 -38.67 -59.50 12.08
N LEU A 260 -39.52 -58.89 12.92
CA LEU A 260 -39.97 -59.50 14.17
C LEU A 260 -40.74 -60.80 13.93
N PHE A 261 -41.63 -60.82 12.94
CA PHE A 261 -42.41 -62.02 12.62
C PHE A 261 -41.55 -63.10 11.95
N THR A 262 -40.76 -62.75 10.93
CA THR A 262 -39.88 -63.71 10.25
C THR A 262 -38.82 -64.25 11.20
N GLY A 263 -38.28 -63.41 12.08
CA GLY A 263 -37.34 -63.79 13.12
C GLY A 263 -37.94 -64.74 14.15
N LYS A 264 -39.12 -64.43 14.70
CA LYS A 264 -39.81 -65.32 15.64
C LYS A 264 -40.03 -66.71 15.05
N HIS A 265 -40.49 -66.79 13.81
CA HIS A 265 -40.68 -68.06 13.11
C HIS A 265 -39.37 -68.82 12.84
N ALA A 266 -38.32 -68.12 12.39
CA ALA A 266 -37.02 -68.74 12.14
C ALA A 266 -36.37 -69.28 13.43
N LEU A 267 -36.36 -68.48 14.51
CA LEU A 267 -35.78 -68.88 15.79
C LEU A 267 -36.58 -69.98 16.49
N SER A 268 -37.92 -69.96 16.44
CA SER A 268 -38.76 -71.03 17.00
C SER A 268 -38.46 -72.38 16.35
N ASN A 269 -38.37 -72.42 15.02
CA ASN A 269 -38.06 -73.65 14.28
C ASN A 269 -36.64 -74.17 14.61
N ILE A 270 -35.65 -73.27 14.75
CA ILE A 270 -34.30 -73.65 15.19
C ILE A 270 -34.33 -74.23 16.62
N ALA A 271 -35.11 -73.63 17.53
CA ALA A 271 -35.25 -74.10 18.91
C ALA A 271 -35.95 -75.47 18.98
N GLU A 272 -37.05 -75.66 18.24
CA GLU A 272 -37.78 -76.92 18.13
C GLU A 272 -36.87 -78.03 17.60
N ARG A 273 -36.09 -77.77 16.55
CA ARG A 273 -35.12 -78.73 16.00
C ARG A 273 -34.10 -79.18 17.04
N ARG A 274 -33.48 -78.23 17.76
CA ARG A 274 -32.55 -78.54 18.85
C ARG A 274 -33.20 -79.38 19.94
N SER A 275 -34.44 -79.08 20.32
CA SER A 275 -35.16 -79.86 21.34
C SER A 275 -35.55 -81.26 20.86
N SER A 276 -35.79 -81.42 19.55
CA SER A 276 -36.14 -82.70 18.92
C SER A 276 -34.95 -83.61 18.62
N GLY A 277 -33.72 -83.19 18.95
CA GLY A 277 -32.51 -84.00 18.78
C GLY A 277 -32.09 -84.26 17.32
N LYS A 278 -32.50 -83.40 16.37
CA LYS A 278 -32.09 -83.43 14.96
C LYS A 278 -31.26 -82.22 14.57
#